data_AF-A0A7J4XDX7-F1
#
_entry.id   AF-A0A7J4XDX7-F1
#
_cell.length_a   1.000
_cell.length_b   1.000
_cell.length_c   1.000
_cell.angle_alpha   90.00
_cell.angle_beta   90.00
_cell.angle_gamma   90.00
#
_symmetry.space_group_name_H-M   'P 1'
#
loop_
_entity.id
_entity.type
_entity.pdbx_description
1 polymer ?
#
loop_
_entity_poly.entity_id
_entity_poly.type
_entity_poly.pdbx_seq_one_letter_code
_entity_poly.pdbx_strand_id
1 'polypeptide(L)'
;MLAVSGCAVWKKSLSANGDIYVAINNCIIDFINTSNLFKADSIFAIDIIENEDIYVIGIGGAVNKIYPHIRDTIGAKNDLFPNKYIIREGKLFYWNDPKQEITQEIIDVLSRYDAIDLDWRNREYNIPLNIPDGDPRIIYIPPMVIDDAQKGIVYYICKNDFTIYKKTGFNTIYHHYKQPKLKCNN
;
A
#
# COMPACT_ATOMS: atom_id res chain seq x y z
N MET A 1 6.46 -40.64 4.15
CA MET A 1 5.37 -39.65 4.16
C MET A 1 5.47 -38.85 2.87
N LEU A 2 4.42 -38.88 2.06
CA LEU A 2 4.38 -38.29 0.72
C LEU A 2 4.45 -36.76 0.82
N ALA A 3 5.58 -36.17 0.41
CA ALA A 3 5.66 -34.75 0.11
C ALA A 3 4.95 -34.53 -1.22
N VAL A 4 3.67 -34.17 -1.18
CA VAL A 4 2.96 -33.69 -2.37
C VAL A 4 3.54 -32.31 -2.67
N SER A 5 4.51 -32.26 -3.58
CA SER A 5 4.97 -31.03 -4.23
C SER A 5 3.83 -30.51 -5.12
N GLY A 6 2.79 -29.96 -4.50
CA GLY A 6 1.72 -29.28 -5.19
C GLY A 6 2.30 -28.02 -5.83
N CYS A 7 2.35 -27.98 -7.17
CA CYS A 7 2.56 -26.75 -7.91
C CYS A 7 1.66 -25.67 -7.31
N ALA A 8 2.23 -24.53 -6.94
CA ALA A 8 1.51 -23.40 -6.36
C ALA A 8 0.34 -22.97 -7.26
N VAL A 9 -0.87 -23.53 -7.02
CA VAL A 9 -2.03 -23.42 -7.92
C VAL A 9 -2.43 -21.96 -8.14
N TRP A 10 -2.27 -21.12 -7.11
CA TRP A 10 -2.50 -19.68 -7.17
C TRP A 10 -1.62 -18.96 -8.20
N LYS A 11 -0.48 -19.51 -8.63
CA LYS A 11 0.33 -18.89 -9.70
C LYS A 11 -0.42 -18.88 -11.03
N LYS A 12 -1.37 -19.80 -11.24
CA LYS A 12 -2.20 -19.85 -12.45
C LYS A 12 -3.25 -18.73 -12.50
N SER A 13 -3.55 -18.08 -11.37
CA SER A 13 -4.48 -16.94 -11.33
C SER A 13 -3.77 -15.60 -11.53
N LEU A 14 -2.45 -15.59 -11.74
CA LEU A 14 -1.72 -14.37 -12.07
C LEU A 14 -1.96 -14.01 -13.53
N SER A 15 -2.33 -12.76 -13.78
CA SER A 15 -2.49 -12.23 -15.14
C SER A 15 -1.15 -11.73 -15.65
N ALA A 16 -0.79 -12.05 -16.89
CA ALA A 16 0.47 -11.60 -17.49
C ALA A 16 0.45 -10.14 -17.95
N ASN A 17 -0.71 -9.57 -18.26
CA ASN A 17 -0.82 -8.24 -18.86
C ASN A 17 -2.00 -7.47 -18.25
N GLY A 18 -1.98 -6.15 -18.39
CA GLY A 18 -3.03 -5.25 -17.93
C GLY A 18 -2.48 -3.87 -17.59
N ASP A 19 -3.20 -3.16 -16.73
CA ASP A 19 -2.71 -1.93 -16.11
C ASP A 19 -2.00 -2.23 -14.77
N ILE A 20 -1.58 -1.17 -14.08
CA ILE A 20 -0.92 -1.27 -12.79
C ILE A 20 -1.80 -1.93 -11.71
N TYR A 21 -3.13 -1.82 -11.79
CA TYR A 21 -4.02 -2.45 -10.81
C TYR A 21 -4.02 -3.97 -10.96
N VAL A 22 -3.85 -4.49 -12.17
CA VAL A 22 -3.64 -5.93 -12.40
C VAL A 22 -2.32 -6.38 -11.76
N ALA A 23 -1.24 -5.60 -11.91
CA ALA A 23 0.04 -5.89 -11.26
C ALA A 23 -0.07 -5.87 -9.72
N ILE A 24 -0.75 -4.89 -9.15
CA ILE A 24 -1.06 -4.82 -7.70
C ILE A 24 -1.85 -6.06 -7.25
N ASN A 25 -2.89 -6.45 -7.98
CA ASN A 25 -3.69 -7.62 -7.63
C ASN A 25 -2.86 -8.92 -7.68
N ASN A 26 -1.93 -9.05 -8.64
CA ASN A 26 -0.97 -10.16 -8.64
C ASN A 26 -0.08 -10.17 -7.40
N CYS A 27 0.44 -9.01 -6.97
CA CYS A 27 1.20 -8.88 -5.72
C CYS A 27 0.39 -9.29 -4.50
N ILE A 28 -0.87 -8.85 -4.41
CA ILE A 28 -1.78 -9.22 -3.31
C ILE A 28 -2.01 -10.74 -3.31
N ILE A 29 -2.26 -11.36 -4.46
CA ILE A 29 -2.44 -12.82 -4.56
C ILE A 29 -1.18 -13.56 -4.07
N ASP A 30 0.01 -13.18 -4.54
CA ASP A 30 1.25 -13.79 -4.07
C ASP A 30 1.45 -13.56 -2.56
N PHE A 31 1.21 -12.33 -2.08
CA PHE A 31 1.40 -11.95 -0.68
C PHE A 31 0.53 -12.81 0.25
N ILE A 32 -0.76 -12.96 -0.06
CA ILE A 32 -1.71 -13.79 0.69
C ILE A 32 -1.21 -15.23 0.79
N ASN A 33 -0.67 -15.77 -0.30
CA ASN A 33 -0.29 -17.18 -0.39
C ASN A 33 1.10 -17.50 0.15
N THR A 34 1.95 -16.48 0.39
CA THR A 34 3.39 -16.72 0.65
C THR A 34 3.98 -15.93 1.81
N SER A 35 3.35 -14.82 2.23
CA SER A 35 3.86 -13.96 3.28
C SER A 35 3.27 -14.33 4.64
N ASN A 36 4.13 -14.48 5.66
CA ASN A 36 3.66 -14.63 7.03
C ASN A 36 3.05 -13.33 7.59
N LEU A 37 3.37 -12.17 7.00
CA LEU A 37 2.77 -10.88 7.40
C LEU A 37 1.26 -10.88 7.17
N PHE A 38 0.80 -11.56 6.12
CA PHE A 38 -0.64 -11.70 5.87
C PHE A 38 -1.37 -12.37 7.03
N LYS A 39 -0.70 -13.21 7.83
CA LYS A 39 -1.31 -13.83 9.01
C LYS A 39 -1.28 -12.93 10.24
N ALA A 40 -0.28 -12.04 10.34
CA ALA A 40 -0.03 -11.21 11.50
C ALA A 40 -0.92 -9.95 11.55
N ASP A 41 -1.20 -9.35 10.38
CA ASP A 41 -1.92 -8.08 10.29
C ASP A 41 -3.24 -8.19 9.52
N SER A 42 -4.10 -7.19 9.65
CA SER A 42 -5.40 -7.09 8.94
C SER A 42 -5.47 -5.92 7.96
N ILE A 43 -4.52 -4.99 8.02
CA ILE A 43 -4.48 -3.75 7.23
C ILE A 43 -3.09 -3.61 6.64
N PHE A 44 -3.01 -3.42 5.32
CA PHE A 44 -1.77 -3.32 4.57
C PHE A 44 -1.75 -2.06 3.71
N ALA A 45 -0.67 -1.29 3.84
CA ALA A 45 -0.36 -0.19 2.95
C ALA A 45 0.41 -0.73 1.74
N ILE A 46 0.07 -0.20 0.56
CA ILE A 46 0.76 -0.51 -0.69
C ILE A 46 1.43 0.76 -1.21
N ASP A 47 2.74 0.67 -1.40
CA ASP A 47 3.57 1.72 -2.02
C ASP A 47 3.89 1.35 -3.45
N ILE A 48 3.88 2.34 -4.34
CA ILE A 48 4.01 2.12 -5.78
C ILE A 48 5.06 3.07 -6.34
N ILE A 49 6.03 2.51 -7.07
CA ILE A 49 6.99 3.27 -7.87
C ILE A 49 6.93 2.73 -9.30
N GLU A 50 6.62 3.61 -10.25
CA GLU A 50 6.64 3.32 -11.66
C GLU A 50 7.97 3.76 -12.29
N ASN A 51 8.76 2.80 -12.80
CA ASN A 51 9.92 3.07 -13.64
C ASN A 51 9.56 2.84 -15.12
N GLU A 52 10.50 3.03 -16.06
CA GLU A 52 10.23 2.80 -17.49
C GLU A 52 9.79 1.34 -17.76
N ASP A 53 10.62 0.37 -17.37
CA ASP A 53 10.42 -1.05 -17.73
C ASP A 53 9.78 -1.92 -16.63
N ILE A 54 9.76 -1.42 -15.39
CA ILE A 54 9.31 -2.21 -14.23
C ILE A 54 8.34 -1.42 -13.33
N TYR A 55 7.44 -2.15 -12.68
CA TYR A 55 6.75 -1.71 -11.48
C TYR A 55 7.51 -2.16 -10.24
N VAL A 56 7.64 -1.28 -9.24
CA VAL A 56 8.08 -1.64 -7.90
C VAL A 56 6.91 -1.41 -6.95
N ILE A 57 6.45 -2.49 -6.32
CA ILE A 57 5.25 -2.49 -5.46
C ILE A 57 5.63 -3.02 -4.09
N GLY A 58 5.49 -2.20 -3.05
CA GLY A 58 5.69 -2.58 -1.65
C GLY A 58 4.36 -2.97 -1.00
N ILE A 59 4.35 -4.00 -0.15
CA ILE A 59 3.23 -4.34 0.73
C ILE A 59 3.77 -4.50 2.15
N GLY A 60 3.27 -3.69 3.08
CA GLY A 60 3.63 -3.73 4.50
C GLY A 60 2.41 -3.58 5.41
N GLY A 61 2.49 -4.08 6.65
CA GLY A 61 1.43 -3.87 7.64
C GLY A 61 1.31 -2.39 8.00
N ALA A 62 0.09 -1.88 8.11
CA ALA A 62 -0.14 -0.48 8.47
C ALA A 62 0.04 -0.27 9.99
N VAL A 63 1.19 0.31 10.39
CA VAL A 63 1.52 0.57 11.80
C VAL A 63 0.75 1.77 12.37
N ASN A 64 0.62 2.82 11.56
CA ASN A 64 -0.07 4.05 11.94
C ASN A 64 -1.43 4.13 11.27
N LYS A 65 -2.36 4.82 11.94
CA LYS A 65 -3.57 5.31 11.26
C LYS A 65 -3.17 6.33 10.20
N ILE A 66 -4.04 6.49 9.21
CA ILE A 66 -3.98 7.58 8.27
C ILE A 66 -4.45 8.84 8.99
N TYR A 67 -3.64 9.89 8.91
CA TYR A 67 -3.90 11.18 9.51
C TYR A 67 -4.10 12.20 8.39
N PRO A 68 -5.35 12.52 8.02
CA PRO A 68 -5.60 13.43 6.91
C PRO A 68 -5.01 14.81 7.17
N HIS A 69 -4.38 15.37 6.15
CA HIS A 69 -4.04 16.78 6.08
C HIS A 69 -5.29 17.57 5.68
N ILE A 70 -5.28 18.89 5.92
CA ILE A 70 -6.40 19.76 5.51
C ILE A 70 -6.67 19.81 4.00
N ARG A 71 -5.71 19.33 3.20
CA ARG A 71 -5.84 19.28 1.73
C ARG A 71 -6.51 17.98 1.26
N ASP A 72 -6.71 17.02 2.17
CA ASP A 72 -7.30 15.71 1.89
C ASP A 72 -8.83 15.80 1.95
N THR A 73 -9.39 16.63 1.09
CA THR A 73 -10.83 16.80 0.97
C THR A 73 -11.41 15.90 -0.11
N ILE A 74 -12.69 15.55 0.01
CA ILE A 74 -13.42 14.81 -1.03
C ILE A 74 -13.35 15.60 -2.35
N GLY A 75 -13.05 14.91 -3.45
CA GLY A 75 -12.82 15.49 -4.77
C GLY A 75 -11.40 16.03 -4.99
N ALA A 76 -10.56 16.12 -3.96
CA ALA A 76 -9.16 16.51 -4.14
C ALA A 76 -8.34 15.36 -4.73
N LYS A 77 -7.33 15.72 -5.52
CA LYS A 77 -6.23 14.83 -5.89
C LYS A 77 -5.05 15.16 -4.99
N ASN A 78 -4.48 14.14 -4.36
CA ASN A 78 -3.31 14.25 -3.50
C ASN A 78 -2.36 13.09 -3.85
N ASP A 79 -1.07 13.29 -3.67
CA ASP A 79 -0.02 12.31 -3.92
C ASP A 79 0.24 11.37 -2.72
N LEU A 80 -0.36 11.64 -1.56
CA LEU A 80 -0.10 10.91 -0.30
C LEU A 80 -1.33 10.20 0.27
N PHE A 81 -2.51 10.80 0.18
CA PHE A 81 -3.71 10.25 0.82
C PHE A 81 -4.26 9.06 0.02
N PRO A 82 -4.49 7.89 0.62
CA PRO A 82 -4.96 6.73 -0.14
C PRO A 82 -6.36 6.96 -0.68
N ASN A 83 -6.57 6.61 -1.95
CA ASN A 83 -7.83 6.77 -2.67
C ASN A 83 -8.25 5.50 -3.43
N LYS A 84 -7.47 4.43 -3.30
CA LYS A 84 -7.78 3.09 -3.82
C LYS A 84 -7.62 2.06 -2.73
N TYR A 85 -8.39 0.99 -2.85
CA TYR A 85 -8.36 -0.12 -1.92
C TYR A 85 -8.83 -1.41 -2.58
N ILE A 86 -8.43 -2.54 -1.97
CA ILE A 86 -8.94 -3.87 -2.24
C ILE A 86 -9.17 -4.56 -0.89
N ILE A 87 -10.32 -5.22 -0.75
CA ILE A 87 -10.59 -6.12 0.38
C ILE A 87 -10.45 -7.57 -0.12
N ARG A 88 -9.61 -8.36 0.57
CA ARG A 88 -9.43 -9.80 0.32
C ARG A 88 -9.43 -10.54 1.65
N GLU A 89 -10.25 -11.58 1.74
CA GLU A 89 -10.37 -12.40 2.96
C GLU A 89 -10.63 -11.57 4.23
N GLY A 90 -11.42 -10.50 4.10
CA GLY A 90 -11.74 -9.58 5.20
C GLY A 90 -10.58 -8.67 5.63
N LYS A 91 -9.48 -8.61 4.88
CA LYS A 91 -8.32 -7.76 5.14
C LYS A 91 -8.23 -6.64 4.12
N LEU A 92 -7.81 -5.46 4.58
CA LEU A 92 -7.75 -4.23 3.81
C LEU A 92 -6.35 -4.03 3.22
N PHE A 93 -6.31 -3.75 1.92
CA PHE A 93 -5.15 -3.26 1.21
C PHE A 93 -5.51 -1.88 0.64
N TYR A 94 -4.67 -0.86 0.87
CA TYR A 94 -4.93 0.49 0.36
C TYR A 94 -3.67 1.13 -0.24
N TRP A 95 -3.86 2.04 -1.19
CA TRP A 95 -2.79 2.85 -1.79
C TRP A 95 -3.30 4.19 -2.31
N ASN A 96 -2.37 5.07 -2.62
CA ASN A 96 -2.64 6.29 -3.38
C ASN A 96 -2.48 6.03 -4.90
N ASP A 97 -3.47 6.45 -5.67
CA ASP A 97 -3.30 6.70 -7.11
C ASP A 97 -3.43 8.22 -7.35
N PRO A 98 -2.34 8.92 -7.69
CA PRO A 98 -2.35 10.38 -7.79
C PRO A 98 -3.26 10.91 -8.92
N LYS A 99 -3.69 10.06 -9.86
CA LYS A 99 -4.60 10.45 -10.94
C LYS A 99 -6.06 10.51 -10.49
N GLN A 100 -6.36 9.94 -9.33
CA GLN A 100 -7.70 9.69 -8.81
C GLN A 100 -8.04 10.64 -7.67
N GLU A 101 -9.32 10.94 -7.52
CA GLU A 101 -9.82 11.82 -6.47
C GLU A 101 -10.11 11.05 -5.19
N ILE A 102 -9.99 11.72 -4.05
CA ILE A 102 -10.44 11.20 -2.76
C ILE A 102 -11.98 11.14 -2.79
N THR A 103 -12.54 9.97 -2.53
CA THR A 103 -14.00 9.77 -2.51
C THR A 103 -14.50 9.56 -1.08
N GLN A 104 -15.79 9.79 -0.83
CA GLN A 104 -16.40 9.41 0.47
C GLN A 104 -16.24 7.90 0.73
N GLU A 105 -16.29 7.08 -0.34
CA GLU A 105 -16.17 5.63 -0.25
C GLU A 105 -14.85 5.20 0.41
N ILE A 106 -13.71 5.77 0.02
CA ILE A 106 -12.43 5.40 0.66
C ILE A 106 -12.40 5.83 2.13
N ILE A 107 -12.95 7.01 2.47
CA ILE A 107 -13.02 7.48 3.86
C ILE A 107 -13.87 6.51 4.70
N ASP A 108 -15.00 6.05 4.17
CA ASP A 108 -15.87 5.10 4.85
C ASP A 108 -15.18 3.74 5.02
N VAL A 109 -14.46 3.27 4.00
CA VAL A 109 -13.68 2.02 4.07
C VAL A 109 -12.61 2.11 5.16
N LEU A 110 -11.79 3.16 5.15
CA LEU A 110 -10.73 3.34 6.13
C LEU A 110 -11.31 3.43 7.55
N SER A 111 -12.43 4.15 7.72
CA SER A 111 -13.10 4.28 9.02
C SER A 111 -13.64 2.95 9.54
N ARG A 112 -14.24 2.12 8.67
CA ARG A 112 -14.73 0.78 9.06
C ARG A 112 -13.64 -0.16 9.54
N TYR A 113 -12.41 0.00 9.04
CA TYR A 113 -11.25 -0.78 9.46
C TYR A 113 -10.47 -0.12 10.60
N ASP A 114 -10.95 1.01 11.15
CA ASP A 114 -10.23 1.83 12.12
C ASP A 114 -8.83 2.28 11.63
N ALA A 115 -8.68 2.42 10.31
CA ALA A 115 -7.42 2.73 9.64
C ALA A 115 -7.14 4.24 9.50
N ILE A 116 -8.09 5.09 9.89
CA ILE A 116 -8.03 6.56 9.74
C ILE A 116 -8.47 7.23 11.03
N ASP A 117 -7.80 8.32 11.39
CA ASP A 117 -8.20 9.19 12.49
C ASP A 117 -8.58 10.55 11.92
N LEU A 118 -9.87 10.85 11.87
CA LEU A 118 -10.38 12.13 11.35
C LEU A 118 -10.36 13.26 12.40
N ASP A 119 -10.19 12.94 13.68
CA ASP A 119 -10.28 13.94 14.77
C ASP A 119 -8.90 14.31 15.34
N TRP A 120 -7.81 13.69 14.86
CA TRP A 120 -6.48 13.86 15.40
C TRP A 120 -6.04 15.33 15.56
N ARG A 121 -6.28 16.19 14.57
CA ARG A 121 -5.89 17.62 14.66
C ARG A 121 -6.65 18.37 15.73
N ASN A 122 -7.93 18.07 15.86
CA ASN A 122 -8.76 18.71 16.86
C ASN A 122 -8.37 18.21 18.26
N ARG A 123 -8.12 16.91 18.41
CA ARG A 123 -7.68 16.32 19.67
C ARG A 123 -6.29 16.81 20.11
N GLU A 124 -5.30 16.82 19.21
CA GLU A 124 -3.91 17.17 19.55
C GLU A 124 -3.66 18.69 19.57
N TYR A 125 -4.38 19.46 18.76
CA TYR A 125 -4.10 20.89 18.54
C TYR A 125 -5.31 21.81 18.69
N ASN A 126 -6.51 21.30 19.00
CA ASN A 126 -7.77 22.06 19.04
C ASN A 126 -8.08 22.77 17.71
N ILE A 127 -7.72 22.13 16.59
CA ILE A 127 -7.97 22.60 15.23
C ILE A 127 -8.86 21.59 14.48
N PRO A 128 -10.13 21.93 14.23
CA PRO A 128 -11.00 21.13 13.37
C PRO A 128 -10.43 20.97 11.95
N LEU A 129 -10.62 19.79 11.34
CA LEU A 129 -10.11 19.49 9.99
C LEU A 129 -10.57 20.48 8.91
N ASN A 130 -11.72 21.14 9.11
CA ASN A 130 -12.34 22.05 8.16
C ASN A 130 -11.90 23.53 8.31
N ILE A 131 -10.98 23.85 9.22
CA ILE A 131 -10.44 25.21 9.35
C ILE A 131 -9.10 25.30 8.60
N PRO A 132 -9.02 26.03 7.46
CA PRO A 132 -7.78 26.29 6.74
C PRO A 132 -6.69 26.70 7.71
N ASP A 133 -5.58 25.99 7.74
CA ASP A 133 -4.44 26.41 8.55
C ASP A 133 -3.99 27.77 8.08
N GLY A 134 -4.05 28.74 8.99
CA GLY A 134 -3.72 30.14 8.73
C GLY A 134 -2.23 30.39 8.48
N ASP A 135 -1.38 29.36 8.49
CA ASP A 135 0.03 29.50 8.12
C ASP A 135 0.60 28.17 7.58
N PRO A 136 0.96 28.07 6.28
CA PRO A 136 1.55 26.87 5.68
C PRO A 136 2.96 26.53 6.24
N ARG A 137 3.52 27.35 7.13
CA ARG A 137 4.77 27.06 7.84
C ARG A 137 4.57 26.22 9.11
N ILE A 138 3.33 26.06 9.59
CA ILE A 138 3.07 25.24 10.78
C ILE A 138 2.96 23.78 10.37
N ILE A 139 3.88 22.96 10.88
CA ILE A 139 3.89 21.52 10.68
C ILE A 139 3.17 20.87 11.86
N TYR A 140 1.99 20.30 11.60
CA TYR A 140 1.28 19.48 12.58
C TYR A 140 1.77 18.04 12.47
N ILE A 141 2.25 17.51 13.59
CA ILE A 141 2.82 16.17 13.65
C ILE A 141 1.76 15.25 14.24
N PRO A 142 1.25 14.27 13.48
CA PRO A 142 0.30 13.32 14.04
C PRO A 142 0.98 12.42 15.09
N PRO A 143 0.21 11.77 15.98
CA PRO A 143 0.73 10.89 17.02
C PRO A 143 1.23 9.55 16.44
N MET A 144 2.27 9.61 15.60
CA MET A 144 2.82 8.46 14.91
C MET A 144 3.67 7.59 15.84
N VAL A 145 3.50 6.28 15.72
CA VAL A 145 4.40 5.26 16.23
C VAL A 145 5.50 5.02 15.20
N ILE A 146 6.76 5.07 15.64
CA ILE A 146 7.91 4.66 14.84
C ILE A 146 8.20 3.20 15.21
N ASP A 147 8.04 2.30 14.24
CA ASP A 147 8.37 0.88 14.38
C ASP A 147 9.50 0.51 13.41
N ASP A 148 10.73 0.55 13.91
CA ASP A 148 11.93 0.17 13.14
C ASP A 148 11.98 -1.34 12.85
N ALA A 149 11.13 -2.15 13.48
CA ALA A 149 11.00 -3.57 13.18
C ALA A 149 9.95 -3.87 12.10
N GLN A 150 9.31 -2.84 11.54
CA GLN A 150 8.28 -2.99 10.51
C GLN A 150 8.83 -3.75 9.29
N LYS A 151 8.13 -4.82 8.95
CA LYS A 151 8.48 -5.67 7.81
C LYS A 151 7.51 -5.47 6.66
N GLY A 152 8.00 -5.66 5.46
CA GLY A 152 7.18 -5.75 4.27
C GLY A 152 7.84 -6.56 3.18
N ILE A 153 7.14 -6.68 2.06
CA ILE A 153 7.60 -7.35 0.86
C ILE A 153 7.60 -6.34 -0.28
N VAL A 154 8.71 -6.24 -1.01
CA VAL A 154 8.82 -5.45 -2.23
C VAL A 154 8.87 -6.38 -3.43
N TYR A 155 8.01 -6.11 -4.40
CA TYR A 155 7.87 -6.78 -5.66
C TYR A 155 8.49 -5.92 -6.76
N TYR A 156 9.29 -6.53 -7.62
CA TYR A 156 9.83 -5.93 -8.83
C TYR A 156 9.28 -6.71 -10.02
N ILE A 157 8.51 -6.06 -10.88
CA ILE A 157 7.64 -6.71 -11.86
C ILE A 157 7.94 -6.11 -13.23
N CYS A 158 8.14 -6.94 -14.24
CA CYS A 158 8.29 -6.47 -15.62
C CYS A 158 6.97 -5.95 -16.18
N LYS A 159 6.96 -4.76 -16.81
CA LYS A 159 5.71 -4.18 -17.35
C LYS A 159 5.17 -4.91 -18.59
N ASN A 160 6.01 -5.65 -19.31
CA ASN A 160 5.62 -6.44 -20.48
C ASN A 160 5.09 -7.84 -20.13
N ASP A 161 5.36 -8.35 -18.93
CA ASP A 161 4.81 -9.60 -18.43
C ASP A 161 4.83 -9.60 -16.89
N PHE A 162 3.67 -9.39 -16.28
CA PHE A 162 3.51 -9.30 -14.84
C PHE A 162 3.75 -10.62 -14.11
N THR A 163 3.83 -11.75 -14.81
CA THR A 163 4.22 -13.03 -14.22
C THR A 163 5.74 -13.15 -14.03
N ILE A 164 6.51 -12.28 -14.69
CA ILE A 164 7.95 -12.16 -14.51
C ILE A 164 8.23 -11.13 -13.41
N TYR A 165 8.38 -11.62 -12.18
CA TYR A 165 8.71 -10.79 -11.03
C TYR A 165 9.71 -11.45 -10.08
N LYS A 166 10.33 -10.61 -9.25
CA LYS A 166 11.10 -11.01 -8.08
C LYS A 166 10.55 -10.27 -6.87
N LYS A 167 10.65 -10.89 -5.69
CA LYS A 167 10.28 -10.24 -4.45
C LYS A 167 11.37 -10.38 -3.40
N THR A 168 11.48 -9.39 -2.53
CA THR A 168 12.38 -9.39 -1.37
C THR A 168 11.63 -8.94 -0.15
N GLY A 169 11.94 -9.52 1.02
CA GLY A 169 11.52 -8.92 2.28
C GLY A 169 12.38 -7.70 2.60
N PHE A 170 11.83 -6.77 3.36
CA PHE A 170 12.59 -5.73 4.05
C PHE A 170 12.25 -5.71 5.53
N ASN A 171 13.24 -5.34 6.35
CA ASN A 171 13.07 -5.11 7.79
C ASN A 171 13.11 -3.62 8.14
N THR A 172 13.40 -2.74 7.18
CA THR A 172 13.33 -1.28 7.31
C THR A 172 13.06 -0.68 5.93
N ILE A 173 12.08 0.21 5.79
CA ILE A 173 11.72 0.90 4.53
C ILE A 173 12.86 1.75 3.94
N TYR A 174 13.86 2.13 4.76
CA TYR A 174 14.94 3.05 4.39
C TYR A 174 16.19 2.39 3.77
N HIS A 175 16.25 1.07 3.66
CA HIS A 175 17.39 0.46 2.98
C HIS A 175 17.24 0.62 1.47
N HIS A 176 18.23 1.26 0.85
CA HIS A 176 18.41 1.27 -0.61
C HIS A 176 18.71 -0.16 -1.10
N TYR A 177 17.68 -0.99 -1.22
CA TYR A 177 17.84 -2.35 -1.72
C TYR A 177 18.27 -2.28 -3.18
N LYS A 178 19.38 -2.95 -3.49
CA LYS A 178 19.85 -3.12 -4.85
C LYS A 178 18.75 -3.83 -5.65
N GLN A 179 18.16 -3.12 -6.61
CA GLN A 179 17.12 -3.67 -7.45
C GLN A 179 17.61 -4.98 -8.07
N PRO A 180 16.86 -6.09 -7.93
CA PRO A 180 17.27 -7.36 -8.49
C PRO A 180 17.24 -7.25 -10.02
N LYS A 181 18.25 -7.82 -10.69
CA LYS A 181 18.22 -7.92 -12.15
C LYS A 181 17.02 -8.78 -12.58
N LEU A 182 16.06 -8.18 -13.29
CA LEU A 182 14.98 -8.88 -13.97
C LEU A 182 15.33 -9.10 -15.43
N LYS A 183 14.93 -10.24 -15.97
CA LYS A 183 15.00 -10.53 -17.40
C LYS A 183 13.59 -10.29 -17.97
N CYS A 184 13.25 -9.03 -18.17
CA CYS A 184 12.04 -8.69 -18.90
C CYS A 184 12.28 -9.11 -20.35
N ASN A 185 11.41 -9.97 -20.89
CA ASN A 185 11.56 -10.50 -22.23
C ASN A 185 11.17 -9.41 -23.24
N ASN A 186 12.10 -8.50 -23.51
CA ASN A 186 11.94 -7.42 -24.50
C ASN A 186 12.06 -7.97 -25.92
#